data_AF-A0A0C2G5S6-F1
#
_entry.id   AF-A0A0C2G5S6-F1
#
_cell.length_a   1.000
_cell.length_b   1.000
_cell.length_c   1.000
_cell.angle_alpha   90.00
_cell.angle_beta   90.00
_cell.angle_gamma   90.00
#
_symmetry.space_group_name_H-M   'P 1'
#
loop_
_entity.id
_entity.type
_entity.pdbx_description
1 polymer ?
#
loop_
_entity_poly.entity_id
_entity_poly.type
_entity_poly.pdbx_seq_one_letter_code
_entity_poly.pdbx_strand_id
1 'polypeptide(L)'
;MPHRLPLFPLNTVLFPGAPLPLRVFEERYRRLIGDVLDEPDDAGAGRFGVVGIELGHEVGEASAHQLAQVGCTAELRTARRHADGSFDVVIEGGSRFRLDAVAEPGDEHGYMRAETTFLPDEVGEGADDYAERVGRLFGVYCERLRGLGLTAEPQREFPSAPLPLSHAVAAAMLVDQADKQRLLEADHAAQRLQLVADLLRRENRVLASLPVLPAGRLLQTDVCLN
;
A
#
# COMPACT_ATOMS: atom_id res chain seq x y z
N MET A 1 24.69 -2.04 0.57
CA MET A 1 25.22 -0.69 0.86
C MET A 1 24.04 0.16 1.27
N PRO A 2 24.15 1.01 2.31
CA PRO A 2 23.06 1.90 2.69
C PRO A 2 22.84 2.97 1.62
N HIS A 3 21.57 3.25 1.30
CA HIS A 3 21.11 4.26 0.36
C HIS A 3 20.41 5.38 1.13
N ARG A 4 20.72 6.64 0.83
CA ARG A 4 20.02 7.78 1.41
C ARG A 4 18.77 8.09 0.59
N LEU A 5 17.59 7.88 1.17
CA LEU A 5 16.31 8.13 0.51
C LEU A 5 15.55 9.27 1.19
N PRO A 6 14.97 10.22 0.43
CA PRO A 6 13.86 11.05 0.91
C PRO A 6 12.71 10.17 1.40
N LEU A 7 12.05 10.53 2.50
CA LEU A 7 10.94 9.78 3.04
C LEU A 7 9.61 10.53 2.88
N PHE A 8 8.58 9.79 2.49
CA PHE A 8 7.19 10.22 2.47
C PHE A 8 6.37 9.28 3.37
N PRO A 9 6.21 9.62 4.66
CA PRO A 9 5.35 8.88 5.57
C PRO A 9 3.88 8.96 5.18
N LEU A 10 3.18 7.83 5.18
CA LEU A 10 1.74 7.73 4.90
C LEU A 10 1.03 6.85 5.93
N ASN A 11 -0.27 7.06 6.08
CA ASN A 11 -1.17 6.17 6.84
C ASN A 11 -1.59 4.94 6.01
N THR A 12 -0.74 4.51 5.07
CA THR A 12 -0.97 3.34 4.20
C THR A 12 0.36 2.69 3.87
N VAL A 13 0.29 1.45 3.39
CA VAL A 13 1.46 0.64 3.01
C VAL A 13 1.51 0.52 1.50
N LEU A 14 2.63 0.94 0.91
CA LEU A 14 2.92 0.77 -0.52
C LEU A 14 3.60 -0.59 -0.74
N PHE A 15 3.16 -1.31 -1.77
CA PHE A 15 3.75 -2.58 -2.18
C PHE A 15 4.46 -2.45 -3.53
N PRO A 16 5.55 -3.21 -3.76
CA PRO A 16 6.16 -3.38 -5.07
C PRO A 16 5.14 -3.62 -6.19
N GLY A 17 5.25 -2.86 -7.28
CA GLY A 17 4.38 -2.89 -8.46
C GLY A 17 2.98 -2.29 -8.26
N ALA A 18 2.61 -1.89 -7.04
CA ALA A 18 1.29 -1.32 -6.78
C ALA A 18 1.28 0.18 -7.11
N PRO A 19 0.29 0.67 -7.89
CA PRO A 19 0.10 2.09 -8.09
C PRO A 19 -0.59 2.72 -6.86
N LEU A 20 -0.20 3.94 -6.51
CA LEU A 20 -0.83 4.72 -5.45
C LEU A 20 -1.05 6.17 -5.92
N PRO A 21 -2.29 6.56 -6.24
CA PRO A 21 -2.62 7.96 -6.53
C PRO A 21 -2.66 8.77 -5.23
N LEU A 22 -2.05 9.96 -5.23
CA LEU A 22 -1.96 10.84 -4.06
C LEU A 22 -2.16 12.31 -4.45
N ARG A 23 -2.82 13.07 -3.56
CA ARG A 23 -2.84 14.54 -3.57
C ARG A 23 -1.79 15.04 -2.59
N VAL A 24 -0.78 15.76 -3.08
CA VAL A 24 0.31 16.31 -2.28
C VAL A 24 0.11 17.82 -2.12
N PHE A 25 -0.32 18.23 -0.93
CA PHE A 25 -0.59 19.64 -0.61
C PHE A 25 0.40 20.23 0.39
N GLU A 26 1.00 19.42 1.27
CA GLU A 26 1.98 19.89 2.26
C GLU A 26 3.25 20.41 1.58
N GLU A 27 3.74 21.58 2.02
CA GLU A 27 4.86 22.27 1.41
C GLU A 27 6.13 21.41 1.34
N ARG A 28 6.48 20.72 2.43
CA ARG A 28 7.64 19.82 2.48
C ARG A 28 7.60 18.72 1.42
N TYR A 29 6.42 18.15 1.17
CA TYR A 29 6.28 17.07 0.19
C TYR A 29 6.11 17.62 -1.22
N ARG A 30 5.59 18.85 -1.39
CA ARG A 30 5.65 19.55 -2.68
C ARG A 30 7.09 19.80 -3.11
N ARG A 31 7.98 20.17 -2.16
CA ARG A 31 9.42 20.29 -2.41
C ARG A 31 10.02 18.93 -2.78
N LEU A 32 9.74 17.88 -2.02
CA LEU A 32 10.18 16.51 -2.35
C LEU A 32 9.80 16.12 -3.79
N ILE A 33 8.54 16.32 -4.19
CA ILE A 33 8.09 16.00 -5.56
C ILE A 33 8.77 16.89 -6.60
N GLY A 34 9.01 18.17 -6.30
CA GLY A 34 9.78 19.07 -7.17
C GLY A 34 11.22 18.60 -7.37
N ASP A 35 11.93 18.32 -6.28
CA ASP A 35 13.31 17.83 -6.30
C ASP A 35 13.43 16.53 -7.12
N VAL A 36 12.48 15.61 -6.92
CA VAL A 36 12.40 14.34 -7.66
C VAL A 36 12.15 14.54 -9.16
N LEU A 37 11.43 15.58 -9.56
CA LEU A 37 11.15 15.91 -10.97
C LEU A 37 12.32 16.64 -11.65
N ASP A 38 13.10 17.40 -10.89
CA ASP A 38 14.22 18.20 -11.40
C ASP A 38 15.53 17.39 -11.51
N GLU A 39 15.63 16.23 -10.87
CA GLU A 39 16.79 15.35 -10.97
C GLU A 39 16.88 14.68 -12.37
N PRO A 40 18.07 14.64 -13.01
CA PRO A 40 18.25 14.04 -14.33
C PRO A 40 18.19 12.51 -14.31
N ASP A 41 17.46 11.92 -15.27
CA ASP A 41 17.13 10.48 -15.40
C ASP A 41 18.31 9.50 -15.23
N ASP A 42 19.55 9.91 -15.54
CA ASP A 42 20.74 9.05 -15.51
C ASP A 42 21.36 8.83 -14.11
N ALA A 43 20.92 9.55 -13.07
CA ALA A 43 21.58 9.52 -11.74
C ALA A 43 20.95 8.55 -10.72
N GLY A 44 19.97 7.74 -11.12
CA GLY A 44 19.07 7.04 -10.16
C GLY A 44 17.95 7.95 -9.63
N ALA A 45 17.77 9.08 -10.30
CA ALA A 45 16.80 10.14 -10.07
C ALA A 45 15.36 9.65 -10.15
N GLY A 46 14.48 10.24 -9.33
CA GLY A 46 13.03 10.02 -9.44
C GLY A 46 12.40 9.12 -8.37
N ARG A 47 13.17 8.72 -7.34
CA ARG A 47 12.71 7.75 -6.32
C ARG A 47 12.75 8.33 -4.91
N PHE A 48 11.73 8.03 -4.11
CA PHE A 48 11.71 8.32 -2.68
C PHE A 48 11.16 7.11 -1.92
N GLY A 49 11.35 7.04 -0.61
CA GLY A 49 10.82 5.97 0.23
C GLY A 49 9.45 6.31 0.77
N VAL A 50 8.47 5.42 0.57
CA VAL A 50 7.18 5.46 1.28
C VAL A 50 7.29 4.55 2.49
N VAL A 51 6.95 5.09 3.66
CA VAL A 51 6.98 4.39 4.95
C VAL A 51 5.64 4.52 5.66
N GLY A 52 5.18 3.43 6.26
CA GLY A 52 3.96 3.45 7.06
C GLY A 52 4.18 4.26 8.35
N ILE A 53 3.16 4.98 8.79
CA ILE A 53 3.13 5.60 10.12
C ILE A 53 2.43 4.65 11.09
N GLU A 54 3.13 4.25 12.15
CA GLU A 54 2.60 3.49 13.27
C GLU A 54 2.14 4.45 14.38
N LEU A 55 0.88 4.29 14.81
CA LEU A 55 0.39 4.97 16.02
C LEU A 55 0.89 4.21 17.25
N GLY A 56 1.84 4.81 17.97
CA GLY A 56 2.26 4.32 19.27
C GLY A 56 1.13 4.43 20.29
N HIS A 57 0.78 3.33 20.94
CA HIS A 57 -0.08 3.30 22.14
C HIS A 57 0.69 3.72 23.40
N GLU A 58 1.49 4.80 23.36
CA GLU A 58 2.09 5.34 24.58
C GLU A 58 1.14 6.36 25.21
N VAL A 59 0.68 6.04 26.43
CA VAL A 59 -0.15 6.91 27.26
C VAL A 59 0.74 8.06 27.76
N GLY A 60 0.74 9.19 27.06
CA GLY A 60 1.46 10.42 27.42
C GLY A 60 1.32 11.52 26.37
N GLU A 61 1.61 12.77 26.73
CA GLU A 61 1.46 13.98 25.89
C GLU A 61 2.34 14.02 24.62
N ALA A 62 3.10 12.96 24.34
CA ALA A 62 3.88 12.80 23.13
C ALA A 62 3.48 11.50 22.42
N SER A 63 2.36 11.51 21.69
CA SER A 63 2.13 10.50 20.64
C SER A 63 3.15 10.75 19.52
N ALA A 64 4.38 10.27 19.73
CA ALA A 64 5.38 10.23 18.68
C ALA A 64 4.91 9.22 17.64
N HIS A 65 4.60 9.70 16.44
CA HIS A 65 4.31 8.85 15.29
C HIS A 65 5.59 8.07 14.99
N GLN A 66 5.58 6.75 15.18
CA GLN A 66 6.73 5.91 14.87
C GLN A 66 6.67 5.53 13.39
N LEU A 67 7.80 5.53 12.71
CA LEU A 67 7.86 5.04 11.33
C LEU A 67 8.03 3.53 11.34
N ALA A 68 7.27 2.84 10.51
CA ALA A 68 7.47 1.41 10.30
C ALA A 68 8.89 1.13 9.80
N GLN A 69 9.50 0.04 10.28
CA GLN A 69 10.90 -0.27 9.96
C GLN A 69 11.12 -0.61 8.49
N VAL A 70 10.10 -1.15 7.81
CA VAL A 70 10.17 -1.52 6.39
C VAL A 70 9.25 -0.63 5.57
N GLY A 71 9.79 -0.08 4.49
CA GLY A 71 9.06 0.71 3.51
C GLY A 71 9.24 0.17 2.09
N CYS A 72 8.67 0.88 1.13
CA CYS A 72 8.80 0.59 -0.29
C CYS A 72 9.20 1.86 -1.04
N THR A 73 10.19 1.77 -1.93
CA THR A 73 10.53 2.91 -2.80
C THR A 73 9.33 3.23 -3.68
N ALA A 74 9.14 4.49 -4.02
CA ALA A 74 8.12 4.98 -4.90
C ALA A 74 8.79 5.63 -6.11
N GLU A 75 8.39 5.22 -7.30
CA GLU A 75 8.75 5.85 -8.56
C GLU A 75 7.58 6.72 -9.02
N LEU A 76 7.88 7.96 -9.40
CA LEU A 76 6.86 8.89 -9.90
C LEU A 76 6.46 8.49 -11.33
N ARG A 77 5.20 8.07 -11.53
CA ARG A 77 4.67 7.68 -12.85
C ARG A 77 4.04 8.87 -13.56
N THR A 78 3.26 9.67 -12.84
CA THR A 78 2.68 10.92 -13.35
C THR A 78 2.67 11.98 -12.26
N ALA A 79 2.81 13.24 -12.65
CA ALA A 79 2.67 14.39 -11.77
C ALA A 79 1.97 15.54 -12.49
N ARG A 80 0.86 16.01 -11.92
CA ARG A 80 0.12 17.18 -12.38
C ARG A 80 0.17 18.25 -11.31
N ARG A 81 0.88 19.34 -11.60
CA ARG A 81 0.90 20.53 -10.76
C ARG A 81 -0.38 21.34 -10.94
N HIS A 82 -0.92 21.83 -9.83
CA HIS A 82 -2.12 22.68 -9.77
C HIS A 82 -1.75 24.15 -9.62
N ALA A 83 -2.73 25.04 -9.85
CA ALA A 83 -2.54 26.48 -9.73
C ALA A 83 -2.22 26.93 -8.29
N ASP A 84 -2.72 26.21 -7.27
CA ASP A 84 -2.36 26.39 -5.86
C ASP A 84 -0.97 25.83 -5.50
N GLY A 85 -0.30 25.21 -6.48
CA GLY A 85 1.01 24.59 -6.40
C GLY A 85 1.04 23.20 -5.75
N SER A 86 -0.11 22.65 -5.36
CA SER A 86 -0.21 21.23 -4.97
C SER A 86 -0.04 20.31 -6.19
N PHE A 87 0.17 19.02 -5.95
CA PHE A 87 0.31 18.01 -6.99
C PHE A 87 -0.75 16.92 -6.87
N ASP A 88 -1.30 16.47 -8.00
CA ASP A 88 -1.81 15.10 -8.11
C ASP A 88 -0.70 14.25 -8.70
N VAL A 89 -0.33 13.17 -8.01
CA VAL A 89 0.68 12.25 -8.48
C VAL A 89 0.14 10.83 -8.52
N VAL A 90 0.66 10.03 -9.45
CA VAL A 90 0.57 8.58 -9.38
C VAL A 90 1.98 8.07 -9.19
N ILE A 91 2.19 7.32 -8.12
CA ILE A 91 3.46 6.64 -7.84
C ILE A 91 3.28 5.14 -7.99
N GLU A 92 4.37 4.43 -8.25
CA GLU A 92 4.40 2.97 -8.26
C GLU A 92 5.45 2.44 -7.29
N GLY A 93 5.09 1.43 -6.52
CA GLY A 93 6.03 0.78 -5.61
C GLY A 93 7.16 0.08 -6.37
N GLY A 94 8.38 0.27 -5.91
CA GLY A 94 9.60 -0.35 -6.42
C GLY A 94 10.10 -1.42 -5.45
N SER A 95 11.28 -1.23 -4.89
CA SER A 95 11.93 -2.19 -4.00
C SER A 95 11.55 -1.97 -2.53
N ARG A 96 11.53 -3.06 -1.76
CA ARG A 96 11.44 -2.97 -0.30
C ARG A 96 12.77 -2.49 0.29
N PHE A 97 12.70 -1.71 1.36
CA PHE A 97 13.87 -1.30 2.12
C PHE A 97 13.58 -1.32 3.61
N ARG A 98 14.63 -1.49 4.40
CA ARG A 98 14.62 -1.31 5.85
C ARG A 98 15.24 0.05 6.20
N LEU A 99 14.63 0.77 7.12
CA LEU A 99 15.20 1.99 7.71
C LEU A 99 16.35 1.58 8.64
N ASP A 100 17.55 2.12 8.39
CA ASP A 100 18.72 1.94 9.25
C ASP A 100 18.86 3.10 10.23
N ALA A 101 18.70 4.34 9.75
CA ALA A 101 18.74 5.55 10.56
C ALA A 101 17.94 6.68 9.90
N VAL A 102 17.07 7.34 10.66
CA VAL A 102 16.32 8.52 10.19
C VAL A 102 17.12 9.76 10.56
N ALA A 103 17.41 10.60 9.58
CA ALA A 103 17.94 11.93 9.83
C ALA A 103 16.79 12.85 10.21
N GLU A 104 16.95 13.59 11.32
CA GLU A 104 16.07 14.69 11.67
C GLU A 104 15.96 15.64 10.46
N PRO A 105 14.77 16.16 10.15
CA PRO A 105 14.60 17.12 9.07
C PRO A 105 15.39 18.39 9.40
N GLY A 106 16.63 18.47 8.93
CA GLY A 106 17.42 19.68 8.91
C GLY A 106 16.89 20.66 7.88
N ASP A 107 17.18 21.95 8.11
CA ASP A 107 16.70 23.08 7.30
C ASP A 107 17.01 22.99 5.79
N GLU A 108 17.94 22.12 5.36
CA GLU A 108 18.45 22.08 3.98
C GLU A 108 17.40 21.62 2.94
N HIS A 109 16.51 20.68 3.27
CA HIS A 109 15.50 20.16 2.32
C HIS A 109 14.05 20.27 2.81
N GLY A 110 13.84 20.34 4.14
CA GLY A 110 12.50 20.48 4.75
C GLY A 110 11.64 19.21 4.78
N TYR A 111 12.16 18.06 4.31
CA TYR A 111 11.53 16.73 4.44
C TYR A 111 12.51 15.71 5.02
N MET A 112 11.98 14.63 5.62
CA MET A 112 12.78 13.58 6.24
C MET A 112 13.60 12.80 5.22
N ARG A 113 14.76 12.33 5.65
CA ARG A 113 15.63 11.43 4.88
C ARG A 113 16.09 10.30 5.79
N ALA A 114 16.37 9.14 5.22
CA ALA A 114 16.92 8.03 5.99
C ALA A 114 18.02 7.30 5.24
N GLU A 115 18.96 6.74 6.00
CA GLU A 115 19.80 5.65 5.54
C GLU A 115 18.97 4.38 5.51
N THR A 116 19.05 3.66 4.39
CA THR A 116 18.19 2.51 4.12
C THR A 116 18.97 1.36 3.49
N THR A 117 18.58 0.14 3.80
CA THR A 117 19.11 -1.06 3.16
C THR A 117 18.02 -1.73 2.35
N PHE A 118 18.22 -1.92 1.05
CA PHE A 118 17.28 -2.67 0.22
C PHE A 118 17.20 -4.13 0.67
N LEU A 119 15.97 -4.61 0.76
CA LEU A 119 15.68 -5.99 1.11
C LEU A 119 15.54 -6.81 -0.17
N PRO A 120 16.20 -7.98 -0.27
CA PRO A 120 16.00 -8.87 -1.40
C PRO A 120 14.55 -9.37 -1.42
N ASP A 121 14.01 -9.57 -2.62
CA ASP A 121 12.64 -10.07 -2.79
C ASP A 121 12.69 -11.49 -3.35
N GLU A 122 12.95 -12.43 -2.45
CA GLU A 122 13.12 -13.84 -2.79
C GLU A 122 11.76 -14.55 -2.90
N VAL A 123 11.72 -15.64 -3.67
CA VAL A 123 10.49 -16.43 -3.85
C VAL A 123 10.22 -17.33 -2.63
N GLY A 124 11.26 -18.00 -2.12
CA GLY A 124 11.14 -19.00 -1.05
C GLY A 124 10.59 -20.35 -1.52
N GLU A 125 10.75 -21.37 -0.68
CA GLU A 125 10.34 -22.76 -1.00
C GLU A 125 8.82 -22.93 -0.97
N GLY A 126 8.27 -23.71 -1.91
CA GLY A 126 6.83 -24.01 -2.00
C GLY A 126 5.95 -22.83 -2.41
N ALA A 127 6.54 -21.73 -2.91
CA ALA A 127 5.81 -20.52 -3.26
C ALA A 127 4.72 -20.75 -4.32
N ASP A 128 4.94 -21.67 -5.26
CA ASP A 128 3.96 -22.01 -6.30
C ASP A 128 2.67 -22.61 -5.70
N ASP A 129 2.78 -23.56 -4.77
CA ASP A 129 1.62 -24.14 -4.09
C ASP A 129 0.84 -23.10 -3.29
N TYR A 130 1.55 -22.18 -2.63
CA TYR A 130 0.92 -21.06 -1.92
C TYR A 130 0.27 -20.08 -2.90
N ALA A 131 0.90 -19.80 -4.04
CA ALA A 131 0.37 -18.91 -5.06
C ALA A 131 -0.95 -19.43 -5.64
N GLU A 132 -1.01 -20.72 -6.01
CA GLU A 132 -2.25 -21.34 -6.47
C GLU A 132 -3.37 -21.25 -5.43
N ARG A 133 -3.04 -21.54 -4.16
CA ARG A 133 -4.00 -21.47 -3.06
C ARG A 133 -4.51 -20.04 -2.84
N VAL A 134 -3.62 -19.06 -2.87
CA VAL A 134 -3.95 -17.64 -2.74
C VAL A 134 -4.83 -17.19 -3.91
N GLY A 135 -4.51 -17.56 -5.14
CA GLY A 135 -5.33 -17.23 -6.31
C GLY A 135 -6.78 -17.68 -6.16
N ARG A 136 -7.01 -18.91 -5.69
CA ARG A 136 -8.36 -19.42 -5.40
C ARG A 136 -9.07 -18.65 -4.29
N LEU A 137 -8.39 -18.42 -3.15
CA LEU A 137 -8.97 -17.69 -2.01
C LEU A 137 -9.30 -16.24 -2.34
N PHE A 138 -8.44 -15.61 -3.14
CA PHE A 138 -8.59 -14.23 -3.56
C PHE A 138 -9.70 -14.05 -4.60
N GLY A 139 -9.91 -15.04 -5.48
CA GLY A 139 -11.07 -15.10 -6.36
C GLY A 139 -12.39 -15.04 -5.58
N VAL A 140 -12.53 -15.91 -4.56
CA VAL A 140 -13.71 -15.92 -3.67
C VAL A 140 -13.88 -14.59 -2.93
N TYR A 141 -12.79 -14.00 -2.46
CA TYR A 141 -12.80 -12.71 -1.78
C TYR A 141 -13.31 -11.59 -2.71
N CYS A 142 -12.79 -11.53 -3.94
CA CYS A 142 -13.26 -10.56 -4.94
C CYS A 142 -14.74 -10.74 -5.29
N GLU A 143 -15.20 -11.98 -5.46
CA GLU A 143 -16.62 -12.26 -5.72
C GLU A 143 -17.52 -11.77 -4.58
N ARG A 144 -17.11 -11.96 -3.33
CA ARG A 144 -17.86 -11.50 -2.16
C ARG A 144 -17.89 -9.99 -2.07
N LEU A 145 -16.77 -9.30 -2.29
CA LEU A 145 -16.74 -7.83 -2.34
C LEU A 145 -17.65 -7.27 -3.44
N ARG A 146 -17.64 -7.88 -4.63
CA ARG A 146 -18.56 -7.51 -5.72
C ARG A 146 -20.01 -7.69 -5.31
N GLY A 147 -20.35 -8.79 -4.64
CA GLY A 147 -21.69 -9.04 -4.11
C GLY A 147 -22.18 -7.99 -3.11
N LEU A 148 -21.25 -7.28 -2.45
CA LEU A 148 -21.53 -6.17 -1.53
C LEU A 148 -21.46 -4.79 -2.19
N GLY A 149 -21.15 -4.70 -3.49
CA GLY A 149 -20.98 -3.43 -4.20
C GLY A 149 -19.73 -2.65 -3.81
N LEU A 150 -18.73 -3.30 -3.18
CA LEU A 150 -17.53 -2.65 -2.66
C LEU A 150 -16.37 -2.56 -3.66
N THR A 151 -16.58 -2.91 -4.94
CA THR A 151 -15.53 -2.88 -5.97
C THR A 151 -15.87 -1.85 -7.04
N ALA A 152 -14.99 -0.86 -7.22
CA ALA A 152 -15.13 0.19 -8.25
C ALA A 152 -14.19 0.05 -9.46
N GLU A 153 -13.18 -0.83 -9.42
CA GLU A 153 -12.14 -0.88 -10.46
C GLU A 153 -12.21 -2.15 -11.33
N PRO A 154 -11.94 -2.04 -12.65
CA PRO A 154 -11.98 -3.16 -13.58
C PRO A 154 -10.93 -4.22 -13.24
N GLN A 155 -11.22 -5.46 -13.65
CA GLN A 155 -10.40 -6.66 -13.49
C GLN A 155 -9.01 -6.45 -14.10
N ARG A 156 -8.06 -5.92 -13.32
CA ARG A 156 -6.64 -6.04 -13.64
C ARG A 156 -6.33 -7.54 -13.60
N GLU A 157 -5.77 -8.07 -14.67
CA GLU A 157 -5.31 -9.44 -14.67
C GLU A 157 -4.25 -9.57 -13.58
N PHE A 158 -4.52 -10.42 -12.59
CA PHE A 158 -3.59 -10.62 -11.50
C PHE A 158 -2.46 -11.54 -12.00
N PRO A 159 -1.20 -11.23 -11.66
CA PRO A 159 -0.08 -12.06 -12.04
C PRO A 159 -0.22 -13.45 -11.39
N SER A 160 0.20 -14.50 -12.09
CA SER A 160 0.16 -15.88 -11.58
C SER A 160 1.46 -16.29 -10.86
N ALA A 161 2.60 -15.69 -11.23
CA ALA A 161 3.89 -15.99 -10.63
C ALA A 161 3.91 -15.61 -9.14
N PRO A 162 4.52 -16.42 -8.24
CA PRO A 162 4.36 -16.25 -6.80
C PRO A 162 4.77 -14.90 -6.26
N LEU A 163 5.92 -14.38 -6.69
CA LEU A 163 6.47 -13.11 -6.22
C LEU A 163 5.55 -11.92 -6.54
N PRO A 164 5.22 -11.62 -7.83
CA PRO A 164 4.32 -10.52 -8.13
C PRO A 164 2.88 -10.75 -7.64
N LEU A 165 2.39 -12.00 -7.58
CA LEU A 165 1.08 -12.30 -6.99
C LEU A 165 1.04 -11.92 -5.50
N SER A 166 2.10 -12.23 -4.75
CA SER A 166 2.16 -11.96 -3.31
C SER A 166 1.95 -10.48 -2.98
N HIS A 167 2.58 -9.59 -3.75
CA HIS A 167 2.43 -8.14 -3.59
C HIS A 167 1.11 -7.62 -4.12
N ALA A 168 0.69 -8.07 -5.31
CA ALA A 168 -0.55 -7.61 -5.93
C ALA A 168 -1.77 -7.91 -5.05
N VAL A 169 -1.83 -9.12 -4.47
CA VAL A 169 -2.91 -9.50 -3.56
C VAL A 169 -2.82 -8.74 -2.25
N ALA A 170 -1.62 -8.62 -1.65
CA ALA A 170 -1.43 -7.86 -0.41
C ALA A 170 -1.86 -6.39 -0.55
N ALA A 171 -1.55 -5.76 -1.68
CA ALA A 171 -1.98 -4.40 -1.99
C ALA A 171 -3.50 -4.28 -2.12
N ALA A 172 -4.13 -5.24 -2.81
CA ALA A 172 -5.57 -5.24 -3.13
C ALA A 172 -6.49 -5.61 -1.96
N MET A 173 -5.98 -6.27 -0.92
CA MET A 173 -6.77 -6.64 0.26
C MET A 173 -7.22 -5.40 1.05
N LEU A 174 -8.46 -5.43 1.54
CA LEU A 174 -9.05 -4.40 2.40
C LEU A 174 -8.90 -4.82 3.87
N VAL A 175 -7.65 -4.87 4.33
CA VAL A 175 -7.28 -5.17 5.72
C VAL A 175 -6.66 -3.94 6.36
N ASP A 176 -6.54 -3.97 7.69
CA ASP A 176 -5.94 -2.87 8.43
C ASP A 176 -4.44 -2.68 8.11
N GLN A 177 -3.91 -1.52 8.51
CA GLN A 177 -2.54 -1.14 8.22
C GLN A 177 -1.52 -2.09 8.86
N ALA A 178 -1.80 -2.63 10.05
CA ALA A 178 -0.90 -3.54 10.75
C ALA A 178 -0.76 -4.87 10.00
N ASP A 179 -1.87 -5.41 9.49
CA ASP A 179 -1.86 -6.58 8.62
C ASP A 179 -1.11 -6.28 7.31
N LYS A 180 -1.34 -5.13 6.66
CA LYS A 180 -0.57 -4.75 5.47
C LYS A 180 0.92 -4.61 5.75
N GLN A 181 1.30 -4.01 6.88
CA GLN A 181 2.70 -3.84 7.26
C GLN A 181 3.38 -5.19 7.46
N ARG A 182 2.70 -6.13 8.15
CA ARG A 182 3.19 -7.51 8.31
C ARG A 182 3.41 -8.22 6.97
N LEU A 183 2.58 -7.96 5.96
CA LEU A 183 2.73 -8.51 4.61
C LEU A 183 3.93 -7.90 3.85
N LEU A 184 4.18 -6.59 4.03
CA LEU A 184 5.35 -5.94 3.42
C LEU A 184 6.66 -6.46 4.03
N GLU A 185 6.64 -6.72 5.33
CA GLU A 185 7.80 -7.17 6.13
C GLU A 185 8.17 -8.64 5.94
N ALA A 186 7.30 -9.47 5.35
CA ALA A 186 7.60 -10.88 5.08
C ALA A 186 8.90 -11.04 4.27
N ASP A 187 9.80 -11.93 4.70
CA ASP A 187 11.16 -12.04 4.15
C ASP A 187 11.14 -12.42 2.66
N HIS A 188 10.25 -13.34 2.28
CA HIS A 188 10.11 -13.86 0.92
C HIS A 188 8.65 -14.10 0.51
N ALA A 189 8.41 -14.34 -0.78
CA ALA A 189 7.07 -14.48 -1.36
C ALA A 189 6.27 -15.62 -0.74
N ALA A 190 6.86 -16.79 -0.51
CA ALA A 190 6.15 -17.93 0.09
C ALA A 190 5.59 -17.59 1.48
N GLN A 191 6.37 -16.92 2.34
CA GLN A 191 5.90 -16.45 3.65
C GLN A 191 4.80 -15.40 3.51
N ARG A 192 4.97 -14.44 2.58
CA ARG A 192 3.94 -13.44 2.29
C ARG A 192 2.64 -14.08 1.83
N LEU A 193 2.71 -15.09 0.93
CA LEU A 193 1.56 -15.82 0.42
C LEU A 193 0.87 -16.66 1.50
N GLN A 194 1.62 -17.25 2.43
CA GLN A 194 1.04 -17.92 3.60
C GLN A 194 0.21 -16.95 4.45
N LEU A 195 0.79 -15.79 4.81
CA LEU A 195 0.11 -14.75 5.58
C LEU A 195 -1.14 -14.22 4.84
N VAL A 196 -1.01 -13.95 3.54
CA VAL A 196 -2.13 -13.58 2.67
C VAL A 196 -3.23 -14.64 2.71
N ALA A 197 -2.88 -15.93 2.61
CA ALA A 197 -3.86 -17.00 2.60
C ALA A 197 -4.62 -17.11 3.94
N ASP A 198 -3.97 -16.82 5.06
CA ASP A 198 -4.60 -16.80 6.38
C ASP A 198 -5.55 -15.61 6.53
N LEU A 199 -5.11 -14.41 6.13
CA LEU A 199 -5.95 -13.21 6.11
C LEU A 199 -7.16 -13.39 5.18
N LEU A 200 -6.96 -13.90 3.97
CA LEU A 200 -8.06 -14.16 3.03
C LEU A 200 -9.07 -15.16 3.59
N ARG A 201 -8.65 -16.17 4.36
CA ARG A 201 -9.60 -17.09 5.01
C ARG A 201 -10.41 -16.38 6.09
N ARG A 202 -9.78 -15.51 6.89
CA ARG A 202 -10.47 -14.68 7.89
C ARG A 202 -11.48 -13.76 7.20
N GLU A 203 -11.04 -12.96 6.24
CA GLU A 203 -11.89 -11.99 5.55
C GLU A 203 -13.04 -12.66 4.80
N ASN A 204 -12.77 -13.77 4.12
CA ASN A 204 -13.82 -14.54 3.48
C ASN A 204 -14.89 -14.98 4.51
N ARG A 205 -14.51 -15.51 5.67
CA ARG A 205 -15.49 -15.91 6.70
C ARG A 205 -16.33 -14.72 7.17
N VAL A 206 -15.72 -13.55 7.37
CA VAL A 206 -16.42 -12.32 7.75
C VAL A 206 -17.41 -11.91 6.66
N LEU A 207 -16.96 -11.79 5.42
CA LEU A 207 -17.81 -11.38 4.28
C LEU A 207 -18.97 -12.35 4.03
N ALA A 208 -18.79 -13.66 4.28
CA ALA A 208 -19.87 -14.63 4.18
C ALA A 208 -20.93 -14.49 5.28
N SER A 209 -20.58 -13.88 6.41
CA SER A 209 -21.49 -13.67 7.54
C SER A 209 -22.25 -12.33 7.48
N LEU A 210 -21.86 -11.42 6.59
CA LEU A 210 -22.58 -10.17 6.40
C LEU A 210 -23.92 -10.44 5.70
N PRO A 211 -25.06 -10.01 6.27
CA PRO A 211 -26.35 -10.21 5.64
C PRO A 211 -26.38 -9.40 4.34
N VAL A 212 -26.47 -10.12 3.22
CA VAL A 212 -26.85 -9.54 1.93
C VAL A 212 -28.27 -9.03 2.12
N LEU A 213 -28.46 -7.75 2.46
CA LEU A 213 -29.77 -7.14 2.37
C LEU A 213 -30.16 -7.16 0.89
N PRO A 214 -31.13 -7.97 0.45
CA PRO A 214 -31.58 -7.85 -0.92
C PRO A 214 -32.17 -6.44 -1.08
N ALA A 215 -31.76 -5.73 -2.12
CA ALA A 215 -32.26 -4.41 -2.50
C ALA A 215 -33.73 -4.45 -2.98
N GLY A 216 -34.58 -5.24 -2.33
CA GLY A 216 -35.93 -5.55 -2.76
C GLY A 216 -36.90 -5.57 -1.58
N ARG A 217 -37.08 -4.43 -0.90
CA ARG A 217 -38.35 -4.04 -0.22
C ARG A 217 -38.34 -2.64 0.42
N LEU A 218 -37.79 -1.62 -0.24
CA LEU A 218 -37.95 -0.22 0.20
C LEU A 218 -38.59 0.71 -0.85
N LEU A 219 -39.14 0.19 -1.94
CA LEU A 219 -39.82 0.99 -2.98
C LEU A 219 -41.23 0.51 -3.36
N GLN A 220 -41.93 -0.21 -2.48
CA GLN A 220 -43.37 -0.43 -2.64
C GLN A 220 -44.08 -0.26 -1.30
N THR A 221 -44.31 1.00 -0.95
CA THR A 221 -45.56 1.35 -0.28
C THR A 221 -46.24 2.37 -1.17
N ASP A 222 -46.92 1.88 -2.19
CA ASP A 222 -48.09 2.56 -2.71
C ASP A 222 -49.09 2.63 -1.55
N VAL A 223 -49.13 3.78 -0.88
CA VAL A 223 -50.28 4.17 -0.07
C VAL A 223 -50.93 5.34 -0.78
N CYS A 224 -51.66 5.02 -1.83
CA CYS A 224 -52.89 5.74 -2.12
C CYS A 224 -53.98 5.05 -1.28
N LEU A 225 -54.67 5.81 -0.43
CA LEU A 225 -56.12 5.69 -0.22
C LEU A 225 -56.62 6.90 0.60
N ASN A 226 -57.46 7.67 -0.09
CA ASN A 226 -58.38 8.76 0.29
C ASN A 226 -57.83 10.15 0.57
#